data_AF-A0A839UBQ3-F1
#
_entry.id   AF-A0A839UBQ3-F1
#
_cell.length_a   1.000
_cell.length_b   1.000
_cell.length_c   1.000
_cell.angle_alpha   90.00
_cell.angle_beta   90.00
_cell.angle_gamma   90.00
#
_symmetry.space_group_name_H-M   'P 1'
#
loop_
_entity.id
_entity.type
_entity.pdbx_description
1 polymer ?
#
loop_
_entity_poly.entity_id
_entity_poly.type
_entity_poly.pdbx_seq_one_letter_code
_entity_poly.pdbx_strand_id
1 'polypeptide(L)'
;MNVDCDEYFIYDECETRKLPELIAGLQAKGVLHCPAPMIDCYPSASLKSAVFDGSLGVMPWEIANTFDRQGYRLFRTSSAMSMMGGPRDRLLDYPEHYDELMKYPLLYVEHDIAFTISIHKPWPFHRNFSPIYGSLLHFKFFSETEDFVKKAIEGGQYFKGSRAYKTMLEAITAGRLDNLTSDVSVKFENSKQLSGLGFFKSVF
;
A
#
# COMPACT_ATOMS: atom_id res chain seq x y z
N MET A 1 -5.61 -9.96 -11.31
CA MET A 1 -4.66 -9.11 -10.54
C MET A 1 -5.39 -7.85 -10.15
N ASN A 2 -5.22 -7.39 -8.91
CA ASN A 2 -5.91 -6.22 -8.34
C ASN A 2 -4.88 -5.25 -7.75
N VAL A 3 -4.35 -4.37 -8.59
CA VAL A 3 -3.29 -3.42 -8.26
C VAL A 3 -3.68 -2.09 -8.90
N ASP A 4 -3.65 -1.01 -8.12
CA ASP A 4 -3.99 0.34 -8.60
C ASP A 4 -2.80 0.96 -9.35
N CYS A 5 -3.02 2.05 -10.08
CA CYS A 5 -1.99 2.66 -10.92
C CYS A 5 -0.81 3.26 -10.14
N ASP A 6 -1.00 3.54 -8.86
CA ASP A 6 -0.01 4.04 -7.92
C ASP A 6 0.50 2.97 -6.95
N GLU A 7 0.28 1.70 -7.29
CA GLU A 7 0.72 0.54 -6.54
C GLU A 7 1.67 -0.34 -7.35
N TYR A 8 2.70 -0.87 -6.69
CA TYR A 8 3.64 -1.81 -7.30
C TYR A 8 3.79 -3.05 -6.42
N PHE A 9 3.47 -4.21 -6.99
CA PHE A 9 3.54 -5.46 -6.26
C PHE A 9 4.96 -6.01 -6.19
N ILE A 10 5.51 -6.03 -4.97
CA ILE A 10 6.85 -6.51 -4.65
C ILE A 10 6.73 -7.85 -3.91
N TYR A 11 7.52 -8.81 -4.34
CA TYR A 11 7.68 -10.12 -3.72
C TYR A 11 9.16 -10.48 -3.72
N ASP A 12 9.55 -11.48 -2.93
CA ASP A 12 10.95 -11.86 -2.80
C ASP A 12 11.57 -12.14 -4.18
N GLU A 13 12.74 -11.56 -4.47
CA GLU A 13 13.45 -11.73 -5.75
C GLU A 13 12.67 -11.28 -7.00
N CYS A 14 11.68 -10.38 -6.90
CA CYS A 14 10.93 -9.89 -8.05
C CYS A 14 11.79 -9.16 -9.11
N GLU A 15 13.02 -8.78 -8.76
CA GLU A 15 14.00 -8.21 -9.68
C GLU A 15 14.52 -9.22 -10.71
N THR A 16 14.48 -10.52 -10.40
CA THR A 16 15.02 -11.59 -11.26
C THR A 16 14.01 -12.68 -11.56
N ARG A 17 13.10 -12.97 -10.62
CA ARG A 17 12.02 -13.94 -10.76
C ARG A 17 10.75 -13.27 -11.25
N LYS A 18 10.08 -13.92 -12.19
CA LYS A 18 8.86 -13.37 -12.81
C LYS A 18 7.62 -13.77 -12.05
N LEU A 19 6.56 -12.99 -12.24
CA LEU A 19 5.26 -13.20 -11.58
C LEU A 19 4.71 -14.64 -11.72
N PRO A 20 4.84 -15.34 -12.87
CA PRO A 20 4.40 -16.74 -12.98
C PRO A 20 5.10 -17.69 -12.00
N GLU A 21 6.37 -17.46 -11.65
CA GLU A 21 7.10 -18.27 -10.67
C GLU A 21 6.53 -18.09 -9.27
N LEU A 22 6.24 -16.84 -8.88
CA LEU A 22 5.52 -16.55 -7.63
C LEU A 22 4.17 -17.27 -7.61
N ILE A 23 3.38 -17.14 -8.69
CA ILE A 23 2.05 -17.77 -8.79
C ILE A 23 2.15 -19.29 -8.61
N ALA A 24 3.11 -19.95 -9.26
CA ALA A 24 3.34 -21.38 -9.10
C ALA A 24 3.68 -21.73 -7.64
N GLY A 25 4.52 -20.94 -6.98
CA GLY A 25 4.86 -21.11 -5.57
C GLY A 25 3.64 -20.93 -4.65
N LEU A 26 2.79 -19.92 -4.90
CA LEU A 26 1.55 -19.69 -4.17
C LEU A 26 0.58 -20.86 -4.33
N GLN A 27 0.41 -21.36 -5.57
CA GLN A 27 -0.42 -22.53 -5.86
C GLN A 27 0.09 -23.78 -5.14
N ALA A 28 1.40 -24.04 -5.16
CA ALA A 28 2.00 -25.18 -4.46
C ALA A 28 1.78 -25.11 -2.94
N LYS A 29 1.67 -23.90 -2.38
CA LYS A 29 1.36 -23.67 -0.95
C LYS A 29 -0.14 -23.55 -0.65
N GLY A 30 -1.01 -23.72 -1.65
CA GLY A 30 -2.47 -23.59 -1.48
C GLY A 30 -2.96 -22.18 -1.18
N VAL A 31 -2.18 -21.16 -1.53
CA VAL A 31 -2.54 -19.75 -1.31
C VAL A 31 -3.47 -19.29 -2.43
N LEU A 32 -4.76 -19.17 -2.11
CA LEU A 32 -5.78 -18.78 -3.09
C LEU A 32 -5.96 -17.27 -3.17
N HIS A 33 -6.02 -16.57 -2.03
CA HIS A 33 -5.92 -15.11 -1.99
C HIS A 33 -4.60 -14.74 -1.32
N CYS A 34 -3.81 -13.91 -1.98
CA CYS A 34 -2.53 -13.43 -1.48
C CYS A 34 -2.74 -12.08 -0.78
N PRO A 35 -2.77 -12.02 0.57
CA PRO A 35 -2.77 -10.75 1.28
C PRO A 35 -1.43 -10.04 1.09
N ALA A 36 -1.49 -8.74 0.84
CA ALA A 36 -0.32 -7.88 0.66
C ALA A 36 -0.50 -6.55 1.43
N PRO A 37 0.35 -6.30 2.45
CA PRO A 37 0.51 -5.00 3.06
C PRO A 37 0.76 -3.92 2.00
N MET A 38 0.07 -2.79 2.11
CA MET A 38 0.38 -1.57 1.37
C MET A 38 1.36 -0.74 2.20
N ILE A 39 2.52 -0.45 1.61
CA ILE A 39 3.61 0.29 2.23
C ILE A 39 3.65 1.66 1.58
N ASP A 40 3.21 2.66 2.33
CA ASP A 40 3.25 4.06 1.90
C ASP A 40 4.69 4.54 1.72
N CYS A 41 5.00 4.91 0.49
CA CYS A 41 6.28 5.50 0.10
C CYS A 41 6.16 7.02 0.02
N TYR A 42 7.17 7.72 0.51
CA TYR A 42 7.23 9.17 0.57
C TYR A 42 8.66 9.68 0.33
N PRO A 43 8.83 10.96 -0.09
CA PRO A 43 10.16 11.54 -0.27
C PRO A 43 10.87 11.71 1.07
N SER A 44 12.19 11.53 1.09
CA SER A 44 13.04 11.89 2.24
C SER A 44 13.18 13.41 2.44
N ALA A 45 12.88 14.17 1.38
CA ALA A 45 12.85 15.63 1.38
C ALA A 45 11.40 16.14 1.51
N SER A 46 11.22 17.45 1.37
CA SER A 46 9.88 18.04 1.41
C SER A 46 8.98 17.48 0.31
N LEU A 47 7.72 17.20 0.65
CA LEU A 47 6.69 16.77 -0.29
C LEU A 47 6.58 17.71 -1.50
N LYS A 48 6.76 19.02 -1.29
CA LYS A 48 6.69 20.05 -2.34
C LYS A 48 7.74 19.86 -3.44
N SER A 49 8.85 19.18 -3.13
CA SER A 49 9.93 18.89 -4.09
C SER A 49 9.76 17.54 -4.81
N ALA A 50 8.81 16.71 -4.38
CA ALA A 50 8.57 15.38 -4.93
C ALA A 50 7.66 15.43 -6.15
N VAL A 51 8.16 16.00 -7.23
CA VAL A 51 7.45 16.07 -8.52
C VAL A 51 7.59 14.74 -9.24
N PHE A 52 6.48 14.08 -9.53
CA PHE A 52 6.42 12.89 -10.36
C PHE A 52 5.48 13.15 -11.54
N ASP A 53 6.06 13.28 -12.74
CA ASP A 53 5.33 13.61 -13.98
C ASP A 53 4.97 12.38 -14.81
N GLY A 54 5.30 11.17 -14.33
CA GLY A 54 5.10 9.91 -15.05
C GLY A 54 5.94 9.77 -16.32
N SER A 55 7.01 10.56 -16.46
CA SER A 55 7.92 10.47 -17.60
C SER A 55 8.58 9.08 -17.71
N LEU A 56 8.80 8.64 -18.96
CA LEU A 56 9.40 7.34 -19.25
C LEU A 56 10.80 7.27 -18.64
N GLY A 57 11.02 6.26 -17.80
CA GLY A 57 12.34 5.94 -17.24
C GLY A 57 12.59 6.44 -15.82
N VAL A 58 11.65 7.16 -15.21
CA VAL A 58 11.69 7.48 -13.77
C VAL A 58 10.65 6.65 -13.04
N MET A 59 11.10 5.79 -12.14
CA MET A 59 10.21 5.06 -11.25
C MET A 59 9.80 5.92 -10.04
N PRO A 60 8.59 5.75 -9.49
CA PRO A 60 8.10 6.60 -8.40
C PRO A 60 8.93 6.46 -7.11
N TRP A 61 9.54 5.29 -6.85
CA TRP A 61 10.46 5.08 -5.73
C TRP A 61 11.84 5.72 -5.93
N GLU A 62 12.13 6.37 -7.06
CA GLU A 62 13.32 7.21 -7.20
C GLU A 62 13.10 8.59 -6.55
N ILE A 63 11.84 9.03 -6.48
CA ILE A 63 11.41 10.30 -5.87
C ILE A 63 10.89 10.06 -4.44
N ALA A 64 9.83 9.26 -4.32
CA ALA A 64 9.25 8.83 -3.05
C ALA A 64 9.94 7.56 -2.57
N ASN A 65 11.21 7.70 -2.20
CA ASN A 65 12.12 6.58 -1.99
C ASN A 65 12.19 6.08 -0.55
N THR A 66 11.40 6.62 0.36
CA THR A 66 11.48 6.34 1.80
C THR A 66 10.16 5.76 2.31
N PHE A 67 10.23 4.86 3.28
CA PHE A 67 9.06 4.26 3.94
C PHE A 67 9.37 3.98 5.41
N ASP A 68 8.35 3.71 6.22
CA ASP A 68 8.55 3.32 7.62
C ASP A 68 8.90 1.83 7.72
N ARG A 69 9.97 1.47 8.43
CA ARG A 69 10.33 0.05 8.64
C ARG A 69 9.50 -0.66 9.72
N GLN A 70 8.71 0.09 10.48
CA GLN A 70 7.92 -0.41 11.63
C GLN A 70 6.73 0.52 11.91
N GLY A 71 5.90 0.18 12.91
CA GLY A 71 4.74 0.99 13.30
C GLY A 71 3.43 0.54 12.63
N TYR A 72 3.41 -0.64 12.00
CA TYR A 72 2.21 -1.25 11.43
C TYR A 72 1.54 -2.19 12.42
N ARG A 73 0.21 -2.21 12.40
CA ARG A 73 -0.63 -3.11 13.19
C ARG A 73 -1.45 -3.97 12.25
N LEU A 74 -1.26 -5.29 12.33
CA LEU A 74 -2.00 -6.29 11.57
C LEU A 74 -3.09 -6.91 12.45
N PHE A 75 -4.31 -6.97 11.95
CA PHE A 75 -5.44 -7.55 12.65
C PHE A 75 -6.31 -8.38 11.72
N ARG A 76 -7.09 -9.27 12.31
CA ARG A 76 -8.04 -10.14 11.60
C ARG A 76 -9.45 -9.64 11.85
N THR A 77 -10.22 -9.54 10.77
CA THR A 77 -11.68 -9.34 10.82
C THR A 77 -12.37 -10.67 10.48
N SER A 78 -13.70 -10.72 10.55
CA SER A 78 -14.47 -11.88 10.09
C SER A 78 -14.31 -12.14 8.59
N SER A 79 -13.91 -11.13 7.81
CA SER A 79 -13.88 -11.19 6.35
C SER A 79 -12.47 -11.22 5.75
N ALA A 80 -11.46 -10.68 6.44
CA ALA A 80 -10.14 -10.43 5.85
C ALA A 80 -9.07 -10.14 6.92
N MET A 81 -7.79 -10.28 6.54
CA MET A 81 -6.69 -9.57 7.19
C MET A 81 -6.76 -8.08 6.83
N SER A 82 -6.39 -7.24 7.78
CA SER A 82 -6.41 -5.78 7.63
C SER A 82 -5.21 -5.18 8.37
N MET A 83 -4.69 -4.07 7.84
CA MET A 83 -3.50 -3.43 8.36
C MET A 83 -3.70 -1.91 8.42
N MET A 84 -3.12 -1.30 9.44
CA MET A 84 -3.10 0.15 9.66
C MET A 84 -1.72 0.54 10.20
N GLY A 85 -1.40 1.82 10.18
CA GLY A 85 -0.18 2.36 10.80
C GLY A 85 0.77 3.03 9.81
N GLY A 86 2.07 2.91 10.09
CA GLY A 86 3.12 3.57 9.31
C GLY A 86 3.01 5.09 9.36
N PRO A 87 3.28 5.82 8.26
CA PRO A 87 3.32 7.28 8.28
C PRO A 87 1.94 7.89 8.58
N ARG A 88 0.84 7.16 8.29
CA ARG A 88 -0.52 7.65 8.53
C ARG A 88 -0.82 7.88 10.01
N ASP A 89 -0.22 7.12 10.92
CA ASP A 89 -0.39 7.32 12.37
C ASP A 89 0.21 8.64 12.86
N ARG A 90 1.22 9.16 12.16
CA ARG A 90 1.82 10.47 12.48
C ARG A 90 1.05 11.62 11.83
N LEU A 91 0.30 11.33 10.77
CA LEU A 91 -0.41 12.33 9.97
C LEU A 91 -1.84 12.56 10.42
N LEU A 92 -2.57 11.49 10.72
CA LEU A 92 -4.01 11.50 10.92
C LEU A 92 -4.32 11.35 12.41
N ASP A 93 -5.27 12.13 12.92
CA ASP A 93 -5.66 12.05 14.33
C ASP A 93 -6.47 10.77 14.67
N TYR A 94 -7.05 10.10 13.66
CA TYR A 94 -7.83 8.85 13.78
C TYR A 94 -7.58 7.87 12.62
N PRO A 95 -6.33 7.42 12.41
CA PRO A 95 -5.91 6.67 11.21
C PRO A 95 -6.76 5.41 10.95
N GLU A 96 -7.30 4.78 11.99
CA GLU A 96 -8.14 3.59 11.91
C GLU A 96 -9.48 3.80 11.17
N HIS A 97 -9.89 5.04 10.98
CA HIS A 97 -11.12 5.37 10.27
C HIS A 97 -10.92 5.60 8.78
N TYR A 98 -9.67 5.66 8.32
CA TYR A 98 -9.37 6.26 7.03
C TYR A 98 -8.91 5.26 5.99
N ASP A 99 -7.96 4.38 6.28
CA ASP A 99 -7.36 3.58 5.21
C ASP A 99 -6.92 2.19 5.64
N GLU A 100 -7.40 1.19 4.89
CA GLU A 100 -7.01 -0.21 5.00
C GLU A 100 -5.74 -0.44 4.18
N LEU A 101 -4.59 -0.50 4.86
CA LEU A 101 -3.27 -0.77 4.26
C LEU A 101 -3.07 -2.28 3.96
N MET A 102 -4.12 -2.98 3.58
CA MET A 102 -4.07 -4.38 3.19
C MET A 102 -4.88 -4.57 1.93
N LYS A 103 -4.29 -5.20 0.92
CA LYS A 103 -4.96 -5.53 -0.34
C LYS A 103 -4.70 -6.99 -0.69
N TYR A 104 -5.32 -7.45 -1.77
CA TYR A 104 -5.21 -8.81 -2.26
C TYR A 104 -4.90 -8.80 -3.76
N PRO A 105 -3.63 -8.54 -4.15
CA PRO A 105 -3.25 -8.29 -5.54
C PRO A 105 -3.36 -9.53 -6.44
N LEU A 106 -3.18 -10.72 -5.87
CA LEU A 106 -3.34 -12.00 -6.56
C LEU A 106 -4.47 -12.80 -5.94
N LEU A 107 -5.44 -13.16 -6.78
CA LEU A 107 -6.58 -14.02 -6.47
C LEU A 107 -6.59 -15.18 -7.45
N TYR A 108 -6.71 -16.39 -6.93
CA TYR A 108 -7.00 -17.57 -7.71
C TYR A 108 -8.49 -17.58 -8.04
N VAL A 109 -8.83 -17.36 -9.31
CA VAL A 109 -10.21 -17.20 -9.77
C VAL A 109 -10.83 -18.55 -10.11
N GLU A 110 -11.86 -18.91 -9.34
CA GLU A 110 -12.82 -19.96 -9.69
C GLU A 110 -14.16 -19.28 -10.03
N HIS A 111 -15.15 -20.04 -10.53
CA HIS A 111 -16.36 -19.52 -11.19
C HIS A 111 -17.18 -18.48 -10.40
N ASP A 112 -16.92 -18.29 -9.09
CA ASP A 112 -17.54 -17.29 -8.24
C ASP A 112 -16.51 -16.40 -7.50
N ILE A 113 -15.84 -15.45 -8.18
CA ILE A 113 -15.09 -14.38 -7.49
C ILE A 113 -15.78 -13.04 -7.71
N ALA A 114 -16.03 -12.35 -6.60
CA ALA A 114 -16.59 -11.01 -6.63
C ALA A 114 -15.92 -10.10 -5.59
N PHE A 115 -15.67 -8.86 -6.01
CA PHE A 115 -15.28 -7.75 -5.14
C PHE A 115 -16.54 -7.08 -4.57
N THR A 116 -17.41 -7.88 -3.95
CA THR A 116 -18.79 -7.49 -3.62
C THR A 116 -18.90 -6.22 -2.79
N ILE A 117 -18.02 -6.05 -1.79
CA ILE A 117 -18.09 -4.95 -0.82
C ILE A 117 -16.84 -4.05 -0.87
N SER A 118 -15.68 -4.62 -1.18
CA SER A 118 -14.41 -3.90 -1.23
C SER A 118 -13.37 -4.71 -1.99
N ILE A 119 -12.54 -4.02 -2.77
CA ILE A 119 -11.35 -4.61 -3.38
C ILE A 119 -10.32 -5.10 -2.34
N HIS A 120 -10.42 -4.59 -1.11
CA HIS A 120 -9.61 -5.01 0.04
C HIS A 120 -10.18 -6.22 0.78
N LYS A 121 -11.37 -6.72 0.41
CA LYS A 121 -12.03 -7.85 1.09
C LYS A 121 -12.70 -8.76 0.06
N PRO A 122 -11.92 -9.43 -0.80
CA PRO A 122 -12.48 -10.26 -1.86
C PRO A 122 -13.22 -11.45 -1.27
N TRP A 123 -14.36 -11.79 -1.88
CA TRP A 123 -15.07 -13.02 -1.58
C TRP A 123 -14.45 -14.19 -2.37
N PRO A 124 -14.36 -15.42 -1.81
CA PRO A 124 -14.86 -15.84 -0.51
C PRO A 124 -13.89 -15.58 0.65
N PHE A 125 -14.43 -15.08 1.76
CA PHE A 125 -13.65 -14.54 2.88
C PHE A 125 -12.72 -15.54 3.57
N HIS A 126 -13.05 -16.83 3.58
CA HIS A 126 -12.20 -17.85 4.20
C HIS A 126 -10.82 -17.97 3.53
N ARG A 127 -10.64 -17.45 2.31
CA ARG A 127 -9.37 -17.45 1.57
C ARG A 127 -8.44 -16.28 1.95
N ASN A 128 -8.93 -15.28 2.68
CA ASN A 128 -8.23 -14.02 2.96
C ASN A 128 -7.19 -14.09 4.10
N PHE A 129 -6.89 -15.28 4.63
CA PHE A 129 -6.09 -15.46 5.85
C PHE A 129 -4.79 -16.25 5.66
N SER A 130 -4.30 -16.29 4.41
CA SER A 130 -3.02 -16.92 4.03
C SER A 130 -1.83 -16.16 4.62
N PRO A 131 -0.64 -16.78 4.71
CA PRO A 131 0.59 -16.04 4.98
C PRO A 131 0.86 -14.98 3.90
N ILE A 132 1.56 -13.91 4.28
CA ILE A 132 1.91 -12.79 3.40
C ILE A 132 3.20 -13.14 2.64
N TYR A 133 3.15 -13.09 1.31
CA TYR A 133 4.27 -13.42 0.41
C TYR A 133 4.68 -12.27 -0.52
N GLY A 134 4.10 -11.09 -0.32
CA GLY A 134 4.47 -9.86 -1.01
C GLY A 134 3.81 -8.65 -0.37
N SER A 135 4.20 -7.47 -0.83
CA SER A 135 3.66 -6.18 -0.41
C SER A 135 3.43 -5.29 -1.63
N LEU A 136 2.61 -4.26 -1.49
CA LEU A 136 2.42 -3.22 -2.48
C LEU A 136 3.18 -1.97 -2.02
N LEU A 137 4.18 -1.52 -2.79
CA LEU A 137 4.64 -0.14 -2.63
C LEU A 137 3.53 0.78 -3.10
N HIS A 138 3.19 1.79 -2.30
CA HIS A 138 2.02 2.62 -2.48
C HIS A 138 2.39 4.10 -2.50
N PHE A 139 2.13 4.77 -3.62
CA PHE A 139 2.66 6.09 -3.92
C PHE A 139 1.57 7.17 -3.92
N LYS A 140 1.17 7.61 -2.72
CA LYS A 140 0.17 8.69 -2.53
C LYS A 140 0.77 10.06 -2.18
N PHE A 141 2.08 10.13 -1.96
CA PHE A 141 2.77 11.30 -1.41
C PHE A 141 3.70 11.93 -2.44
N PHE A 142 3.16 12.91 -3.19
CA PHE A 142 3.89 13.73 -4.16
C PHE A 142 3.52 15.21 -4.02
N SER A 143 4.18 16.07 -4.79
CA SER A 143 3.95 17.52 -4.77
C SER A 143 2.50 17.91 -5.09
N GLU A 144 1.80 17.09 -5.87
CA GLU A 144 0.41 17.34 -6.28
C GLU A 144 -0.63 16.83 -5.28
N THR A 145 -0.23 16.12 -4.21
CA THR A 145 -1.17 15.51 -3.25
C THR A 145 -2.19 16.52 -2.71
N GLU A 146 -1.77 17.74 -2.39
CA GLU A 146 -2.68 18.80 -1.91
C GLU A 146 -3.76 19.17 -2.94
N ASP A 147 -3.38 19.35 -4.19
CA ASP A 147 -4.30 19.70 -5.27
C ASP A 147 -5.26 18.55 -5.58
N PHE A 148 -4.76 17.31 -5.56
CA PHE A 148 -5.61 16.11 -5.70
C PHE A 148 -6.64 16.01 -4.59
N VAL A 149 -6.23 16.22 -3.33
CA VAL A 149 -7.11 16.17 -2.16
C VAL A 149 -8.19 17.25 -2.24
N LYS A 150 -7.82 18.49 -2.58
CA LYS A 150 -8.78 19.59 -2.76
C LYS A 150 -9.81 19.29 -3.85
N LYS A 151 -9.35 18.87 -5.03
CA LYS A 151 -10.23 18.50 -6.16
C LYS A 151 -11.15 17.33 -5.81
N ALA A 152 -10.67 16.33 -5.07
CA ALA A 152 -11.48 15.20 -4.64
C ALA A 152 -12.60 15.62 -3.68
N ILE A 153 -12.33 16.56 -2.76
CA ILE A 153 -13.34 17.14 -1.86
C ILE A 153 -14.37 17.96 -2.64
N GLU A 154 -13.93 18.80 -3.58
CA GLU A 154 -14.81 19.63 -4.41
C GLU A 154 -15.70 18.79 -5.34
N GLY A 155 -15.13 17.77 -5.98
CA GLY A 155 -15.80 16.91 -6.95
C GLY A 155 -16.79 15.90 -6.36
N GLY A 156 -16.91 15.85 -5.04
CA GLY A 156 -17.85 14.95 -4.36
C GLY A 156 -17.65 13.46 -4.66
N GLN A 157 -16.42 13.04 -5.01
CA GLN A 157 -16.08 11.66 -5.29
C GLN A 157 -16.00 10.89 -3.96
N TYR A 158 -17.16 10.49 -3.44
CA TYR A 158 -17.33 9.92 -2.10
C TYR A 158 -17.40 8.39 -2.12
N PHE A 159 -16.28 7.70 -2.37
CA PHE A 159 -16.18 6.29 -1.95
C PHE A 159 -15.60 6.24 -0.54
N LYS A 160 -16.45 6.14 0.50
CA LYS A 160 -16.09 6.13 1.95
C LYS A 160 -15.20 7.30 2.45
N GLY A 161 -14.85 8.27 1.59
CA GLY A 161 -13.66 9.11 1.73
C GLY A 161 -13.87 10.61 1.91
N SER A 162 -15.05 11.11 2.31
CA SER A 162 -15.16 12.53 2.67
C SER A 162 -14.30 12.89 3.87
N ARG A 163 -14.06 11.93 4.77
CA ARG A 163 -13.31 12.16 6.01
C ARG A 163 -11.81 11.91 5.83
N ALA A 164 -11.39 10.90 5.04
CA ALA A 164 -9.98 10.65 4.74
C ALA A 164 -9.33 11.83 4.00
N TYR A 165 -9.97 12.34 2.94
CA TYR A 165 -9.47 13.52 2.23
C TYR A 165 -9.48 14.78 3.10
N LYS A 166 -10.50 14.97 3.96
CA LYS A 166 -10.53 16.10 4.91
C LYS A 166 -9.40 16.02 5.92
N THR A 167 -9.17 14.87 6.55
CA THR A 167 -8.08 14.71 7.51
C THR A 167 -6.71 14.80 6.84
N MET A 168 -6.58 14.34 5.60
CA MET A 168 -5.37 14.58 4.81
C MET A 168 -5.17 16.08 4.53
N LEU A 169 -6.22 16.82 4.17
CA LEU A 169 -6.16 18.27 3.99
C LEU A 169 -5.81 19.01 5.30
N GLU A 170 -6.37 18.58 6.43
CA GLU A 170 -6.04 19.11 7.76
C GLU A 170 -4.57 18.87 8.08
N ALA A 171 -4.05 17.67 7.82
CA ALA A 171 -2.64 17.34 8.02
C ALA A 171 -1.72 18.17 7.12
N ILE A 172 -2.11 18.40 5.86
CA ILE A 172 -1.40 19.28 4.92
C ILE A 172 -1.38 20.72 5.45
N THR A 173 -2.55 21.24 5.82
CA THR A 173 -2.71 22.63 6.32
C THR A 173 -1.92 22.85 7.61
N ALA A 174 -1.81 21.83 8.46
CA ALA A 174 -1.03 21.84 9.69
C ALA A 174 0.49 21.63 9.47
N GLY A 175 0.95 21.50 8.23
CA GLY A 175 2.37 21.31 7.90
C GLY A 175 2.90 19.91 8.21
N ARG A 176 2.05 18.93 8.53
CA ARG A 176 2.48 17.58 8.92
C ARG A 176 3.10 16.79 7.75
N LEU A 177 2.87 17.22 6.51
CA LEU A 177 3.47 16.63 5.31
C LEU A 177 4.72 17.37 4.82
N ASP A 178 5.15 18.47 5.47
CA ASP A 178 6.35 19.19 5.04
C ASP A 178 7.62 18.33 5.18
N ASN A 179 7.63 17.39 6.13
CA ASN A 179 8.63 16.33 6.25
C ASN A 179 8.02 15.08 6.91
N LEU A 180 7.89 13.99 6.16
CA LEU A 180 7.32 12.70 6.62
C LEU A 180 8.34 11.79 7.33
N THR A 181 9.61 12.11 7.16
CA THR A 181 10.74 11.32 7.65
C THR A 181 10.81 11.36 9.17
N SER A 182 11.17 10.22 9.76
CA SER A 182 11.32 10.00 11.21
C SER A 182 12.48 9.03 11.45
N ASP A 183 12.73 8.68 12.71
CA ASP A 183 13.74 7.70 13.12
C ASP A 183 13.46 6.26 12.63
N VAL A 184 12.20 5.97 12.27
CA VAL A 184 11.81 4.67 11.71
C VAL A 184 11.84 4.64 10.18
N SER A 185 12.14 5.76 9.53
CA SER A 185 12.16 5.88 8.09
C SER A 185 13.43 5.29 7.49
N VAL A 186 13.29 4.48 6.44
CA VAL A 186 14.40 3.90 5.67
C VAL A 186 14.18 4.05 4.18
N LYS A 187 15.27 4.16 3.43
CA LYS A 187 15.21 4.20 1.97
C LYS A 187 14.87 2.82 1.42
N PHE A 188 13.97 2.75 0.45
CA PHE A 188 13.69 1.54 -0.32
C PHE A 188 14.90 1.15 -1.18
N GLU A 189 15.32 -0.10 -1.05
CA GLU A 189 16.47 -0.65 -1.78
C GLU A 189 16.05 -1.74 -2.77
N ASN A 190 15.32 -2.75 -2.30
CA ASN A 190 14.93 -3.92 -3.09
C ASN A 190 13.93 -4.83 -2.32
N SER A 191 13.49 -5.92 -2.96
CA SER A 191 12.62 -6.93 -2.38
C SER A 191 13.21 -7.63 -1.15
N LYS A 192 14.52 -7.91 -1.14
CA LYS A 192 15.20 -8.58 -0.01
C LYS A 192 15.17 -7.73 1.25
N GLN A 193 15.25 -6.41 1.12
CA GLN A 193 15.10 -5.49 2.23
C GLN A 193 13.73 -5.65 2.90
N LEU A 194 12.64 -5.62 2.12
CA LEU A 194 11.28 -5.76 2.65
C LEU A 194 11.05 -7.13 3.32
N SER A 195 11.56 -8.20 2.69
CA SER A 195 11.54 -9.55 3.26
C SER A 195 12.32 -9.62 4.58
N GLY A 196 13.53 -9.06 4.62
CA GLY A 196 14.38 -9.01 5.82
C GLY A 196 13.81 -8.17 6.96
N LEU A 197 13.04 -7.14 6.64
CA LEU A 197 12.28 -6.33 7.62
C LEU A 197 10.99 -7.03 8.08
N GLY A 198 10.62 -8.16 7.47
CA GLY A 198 9.49 -8.99 7.89
C GLY A 198 8.13 -8.57 7.29
N PHE A 199 8.10 -7.73 6.25
CA PHE A 199 6.83 -7.35 5.60
C PHE A 199 6.17 -8.54 4.90
N PHE A 200 6.96 -9.48 4.39
CA PHE A 200 6.48 -10.70 3.78
C PHE A 200 7.53 -11.83 3.88
N LYS A 201 7.11 -13.06 3.61
CA LYS A 201 8.00 -14.23 3.53
C LYS A 201 8.36 -14.52 2.07
N SER A 202 9.48 -15.22 1.87
CA SER A 202 9.76 -15.82 0.57
C SER A 202 8.81 -16.98 0.27
N VAL A 203 8.41 -17.09 -1.00
CA VAL A 203 7.67 -18.25 -1.52
C VAL A 203 8.62 -19.34 -2.04
N PHE A 204 9.87 -18.97 -2.34
CA PHE A 204 10.88 -19.79 -3.02
C PHE A 204 11.70 -20.63 -2.04
#